data_AF-A0A1M6TVA5-F1
#
_entry.id   AF-A0A1M6TVA5-F1
#
_cell.length_a   1.000
_cell.length_b   1.000
_cell.length_c   1.000
_cell.angle_alpha   90.00
_cell.angle_beta   90.00
_cell.angle_gamma   90.00
#
_symmetry.space_group_name_H-M   'P 1'
#
loop_
_entity.id
_entity.type
_entity.pdbx_description
1 polymer ?
#
loop_
_entity_poly.entity_id
_entity_poly.type
_entity_poly.pdbx_seq_one_letter_code
_entity_poly.pdbx_strand_id
1 'polypeptide(L)'
;MDYYNIYLKYWQNVIDQRTLQAIDYFKKSKESNRPFLYVHKIFIEQTRKQLNTEVLLPLKKEYSEILSIFNNRTELAENEQILSVLSNDIKDQYIKNGYNLSGYESIIEKLARYEALNEIVRNLSNHYQYLDLVYKTDMWENFQLEGFEKGYLNDNRYAKMKQSVYPSNEKNKQISPTPVETNKRTPAKSETQIQYQNHIKTFTENEKKFILYVLAEFHKGEKSILQDKKLPFTEFLMALEITKSVYDEKIFYAEPNSISYYTSIRRGIKLAPSGKSKMFLNSLTKKLDSLNFNQLQRLIAEWYTTNKTK
;
A
#
# COMPACT_ATOMS: atom_id res chain seq x y z
N MET A 1 25.34 6.65 -34.78
CA MET A 1 24.77 7.20 -33.53
C MET A 1 24.19 6.01 -32.79
N ASP A 2 24.67 5.73 -31.59
CA ASP A 2 24.28 4.53 -30.85
C ASP A 2 23.05 4.83 -30.00
N TYR A 3 21.88 4.37 -30.47
CA TYR A 3 20.59 4.59 -29.83
C TYR A 3 20.61 4.15 -28.36
N TYR A 4 21.18 2.97 -28.09
CA TYR A 4 21.12 2.34 -26.78
C TYR A 4 21.93 3.12 -25.74
N ASN A 5 23.15 3.52 -26.10
CA ASN A 5 24.01 4.30 -25.23
C ASN A 5 23.41 5.67 -24.89
N ILE A 6 22.78 6.33 -25.87
CA ILE A 6 22.05 7.59 -25.65
C ILE A 6 20.86 7.34 -24.74
N TYR A 7 20.04 6.34 -25.04
CA TYR A 7 18.84 6.00 -24.28
C TYR A 7 19.17 5.73 -22.81
N LEU A 8 20.10 4.82 -22.53
CA LEU A 8 20.51 4.47 -21.16
C LEU A 8 21.04 5.67 -20.40
N LYS A 9 21.90 6.49 -21.03
CA LYS A 9 22.45 7.69 -20.41
C LYS A 9 21.34 8.62 -19.93
N TYR A 10 20.33 8.90 -20.76
CA TYR A 10 19.24 9.78 -20.38
C TYR A 10 18.28 9.13 -19.40
N TRP A 11 18.01 7.82 -19.54
CA TRP A 11 17.15 7.07 -18.63
C TRP A 11 17.73 7.11 -17.20
N GLN A 12 19.01 6.74 -17.03
CA GLN A 12 19.67 6.72 -15.73
C GLN A 12 19.73 8.11 -15.10
N ASN A 13 20.06 9.13 -15.90
CA ASN A 13 20.10 10.52 -15.41
C ASN A 13 18.75 10.97 -14.84
N VAL A 14 17.63 10.58 -15.46
CA VAL A 14 16.29 10.90 -14.94
C VAL A 14 16.03 10.20 -13.61
N ILE A 15 16.39 8.92 -13.50
CA ILE A 15 16.26 8.14 -12.27
C ILE A 15 17.07 8.77 -11.14
N ASP A 16 18.34 9.08 -11.38
CA ASP A 16 19.25 9.66 -10.39
C ASP A 16 18.76 11.03 -9.91
N GLN A 17 18.40 11.93 -10.85
CA GLN A 17 17.87 13.25 -10.53
C GLN A 17 16.58 13.17 -9.72
N ARG A 18 15.66 12.29 -10.11
CA ARG A 18 14.38 12.12 -9.40
C ARG A 18 14.58 11.48 -8.03
N THR A 19 15.55 10.59 -7.87
CA THR A 19 15.93 10.00 -6.59
C THR A 19 16.41 11.07 -5.62
N LEU A 20 17.33 11.94 -6.07
CA LEU A 20 17.82 13.07 -5.25
C LEU A 20 16.70 14.04 -4.88
N GLN A 21 15.85 14.41 -5.85
CA GLN A 21 14.70 15.29 -5.59
C GLN A 21 13.71 14.69 -4.60
N ALA A 22 13.42 13.39 -4.69
CA ALA A 22 12.53 12.71 -3.77
C ALA A 22 13.10 12.72 -2.34
N ILE A 23 14.38 12.38 -2.18
CA ILE A 23 15.06 12.37 -0.87
C ILE A 23 15.02 13.77 -0.25
N ASP A 24 15.39 14.82 -0.99
CA ASP A 24 15.38 16.20 -0.49
C ASP A 24 13.97 16.64 -0.07
N TYR A 25 12.97 16.36 -0.91
CA TYR A 25 11.57 16.68 -0.63
C TYR A 25 11.05 15.95 0.62
N PHE A 26 11.37 14.66 0.76
CA PHE A 26 10.94 13.87 1.89
C PHE A 26 11.65 14.27 3.20
N LYS A 27 12.95 14.56 3.16
CA LYS A 27 13.68 15.09 4.34
C LYS A 27 13.06 16.38 4.86
N LYS A 28 12.89 17.39 3.98
CA LYS A 28 12.26 18.68 4.33
C LYS A 28 10.84 18.51 4.88
N SER A 29 10.08 17.58 4.29
CA SER A 29 8.73 17.32 4.76
C SER A 29 8.71 16.61 6.12
N LYS A 30 9.69 15.75 6.40
CA LYS A 30 9.85 15.08 7.69
C LYS A 30 10.22 16.06 8.80
N GLU A 31 11.13 16.99 8.52
CA GLU A 31 11.45 18.11 9.43
C GLU A 31 10.21 18.94 9.79
N SER A 32 9.26 19.03 8.85
CA SER A 32 7.96 19.68 9.04
C SER A 32 6.88 18.77 9.64
N ASN A 33 7.26 17.61 10.20
CA ASN A 33 6.36 16.61 10.79
C ASN A 33 5.21 16.15 9.86
N ARG A 34 5.45 16.12 8.54
CA ARG A 34 4.44 15.64 7.58
C ARG A 34 4.41 14.11 7.55
N PRO A 35 3.23 13.47 7.50
CA PRO A 35 3.14 12.03 7.39
C PRO A 35 3.56 11.56 5.98
N PHE A 36 4.27 10.42 5.91
CA PHE A 36 4.79 9.88 4.64
C PHE A 36 3.70 9.73 3.57
N LEU A 37 2.54 9.17 3.93
CA LEU A 37 1.43 8.96 2.98
C LEU A 37 1.00 10.25 2.26
N TYR A 38 1.04 11.39 2.95
CA TYR A 38 0.67 12.67 2.37
C TYR A 38 1.72 13.14 1.36
N VAL A 39 2.99 13.14 1.75
CA VAL A 39 4.09 13.65 0.93
C VAL A 39 4.35 12.73 -0.28
N HIS A 40 4.24 11.42 -0.07
CA HIS A 40 4.38 10.41 -1.12
C HIS A 40 3.34 10.58 -2.23
N LYS A 41 2.07 10.80 -1.87
CA LYS A 41 1.00 11.06 -2.83
C LYS A 41 1.27 12.32 -3.65
N ILE A 42 1.66 13.40 -2.99
CA ILE A 42 2.01 14.65 -3.68
C ILE A 42 3.16 14.44 -4.66
N PHE A 43 4.21 13.72 -4.24
CA PHE A 43 5.36 13.46 -5.10
C PHE A 43 4.98 12.59 -6.32
N ILE A 44 4.13 11.58 -6.14
CA ILE A 44 3.57 10.79 -7.25
C ILE A 44 2.77 11.69 -8.20
N GLU A 45 1.90 12.56 -7.67
CA GLU A 45 1.08 13.46 -8.49
C GLU A 45 1.94 14.43 -9.30
N GLN A 46 2.98 15.01 -8.70
CA GLN A 46 3.96 15.85 -9.37
C GLN A 46 4.70 15.08 -10.48
N THR A 47 5.10 13.84 -10.21
CA THR A 47 5.79 12.99 -11.19
C THR A 47 4.86 12.64 -12.36
N ARG A 48 3.60 12.26 -12.07
CA ARG A 48 2.57 12.00 -13.09
C ARG A 48 2.24 13.23 -13.91
N LYS A 49 2.18 14.42 -13.28
CA LYS A 49 1.97 15.68 -13.98
C LYS A 49 3.09 15.90 -14.99
N GLN A 50 4.35 15.85 -14.54
CA GLN A 50 5.50 15.98 -15.44
C GLN A 50 5.45 14.96 -16.59
N LEU A 51 5.27 13.68 -16.27
CA LEU A 51 5.14 12.61 -17.28
C LEU A 51 4.08 12.95 -18.34
N ASN A 52 2.88 13.32 -17.91
CA ASN A 52 1.76 13.52 -18.82
C ASN A 52 1.88 14.82 -19.61
N THR A 53 2.29 15.93 -18.97
CA THR A 53 2.26 17.26 -19.60
C THR A 53 3.55 17.60 -20.32
N GLU A 54 4.71 17.29 -19.74
CA GLU A 54 6.01 17.70 -20.28
C GLU A 54 6.60 16.68 -21.25
N VAL A 55 6.20 15.40 -21.15
CA VAL A 55 6.83 14.31 -21.93
C VAL A 55 5.84 13.63 -22.86
N LEU A 56 4.76 13.06 -22.34
CA LEU A 56 3.81 12.26 -23.11
C LEU A 56 3.02 13.11 -24.11
N LEU A 57 2.56 14.30 -23.70
CA LEU A 57 1.76 15.16 -24.58
C LEU A 57 2.55 15.62 -25.82
N PRO A 58 3.81 16.11 -25.72
CA PRO A 58 4.64 16.37 -26.89
C PRO A 58 4.88 15.14 -27.77
N LEU A 59 5.20 13.99 -27.16
CA LEU A 59 5.41 12.74 -27.91
C LEU A 59 4.17 12.32 -28.69
N LYS A 60 2.97 12.44 -28.10
CA LYS A 60 1.70 12.14 -28.79
C LYS A 60 1.37 13.11 -29.91
N LYS A 61 1.75 14.39 -29.78
CA LYS A 61 1.45 15.42 -30.79
C LYS A 61 2.41 15.40 -31.96
N GLU A 62 3.70 15.23 -31.67
CA GLU A 62 4.77 15.39 -32.67
C GLU A 62 5.29 14.05 -33.18
N TYR A 63 5.23 12.98 -32.38
CA TYR A 63 5.94 11.72 -32.66
C TYR A 63 5.05 10.49 -32.38
N SER A 64 3.76 10.57 -32.69
CA SER A 64 2.77 9.53 -32.35
C SER A 64 3.12 8.14 -32.86
N GLU A 65 3.57 8.03 -34.13
CA GLU A 65 3.95 6.76 -34.74
C GLU A 65 5.23 6.18 -34.12
N ILE A 66 6.23 7.03 -33.84
CA ILE A 66 7.46 6.64 -33.15
C ILE A 66 7.15 6.16 -31.73
N LEU A 67 6.28 6.87 -31.01
CA LEU A 67 5.81 6.47 -29.69
C LEU A 67 5.06 5.13 -29.74
N SER A 68 4.29 4.88 -30.79
CA SER A 68 3.59 3.60 -31.02
C SER A 68 4.59 2.45 -31.19
N ILE A 69 5.60 2.62 -32.05
CA ILE A 69 6.70 1.65 -32.23
C ILE A 69 7.39 1.39 -30.89
N PHE A 70 7.74 2.46 -30.18
CA PHE A 70 8.41 2.37 -28.89
C PHE A 70 7.56 1.60 -27.86
N ASN A 71 6.26 1.84 -27.77
CA ASN A 71 5.40 1.15 -26.80
C ASN A 71 5.18 -0.32 -27.13
N ASN A 72 5.15 -0.70 -28.41
CA ASN A 72 4.96 -2.08 -28.85
C ASN A 72 6.24 -2.93 -28.73
N ARG A 73 7.35 -2.35 -28.26
CA ARG A 73 8.64 -3.03 -28.13
C ARG A 73 8.61 -4.32 -27.30
N THR A 74 7.68 -4.43 -26.36
CA THR A 74 7.54 -5.60 -25.48
C THR A 74 6.93 -6.81 -26.17
N GLU A 75 6.37 -6.63 -27.37
CA GLU A 75 5.88 -7.73 -28.22
C GLU A 75 7.02 -8.39 -29.02
N LEU A 76 8.20 -7.77 -29.05
CA LEU A 76 9.41 -8.29 -29.70
C LEU A 76 10.23 -9.09 -28.64
N ALA A 77 10.66 -10.31 -28.98
CA ALA A 77 11.27 -11.26 -28.04
C ALA A 77 12.67 -10.86 -27.49
N GLU A 78 13.09 -11.51 -26.38
CA GLU A 78 14.14 -11.18 -25.40
C GLU A 78 15.38 -10.32 -25.79
N ASN A 79 15.49 -9.21 -25.05
CA ASN A 79 16.63 -8.39 -24.60
C ASN A 79 17.57 -7.65 -25.58
N GLU A 80 18.40 -8.28 -26.42
CA GLU A 80 19.43 -7.51 -27.18
C GLU A 80 19.00 -7.16 -28.62
N GLN A 81 18.21 -8.02 -29.27
CA GLN A 81 17.69 -7.75 -30.63
C GLN A 81 16.61 -6.67 -30.64
N ILE A 82 15.84 -6.52 -29.56
CA ILE A 82 14.79 -5.50 -29.42
C ILE A 82 15.37 -4.10 -29.60
N LEU A 83 16.56 -3.84 -29.04
CA LEU A 83 17.16 -2.50 -29.02
C LEU A 83 17.80 -2.11 -30.36
N SER A 84 18.37 -3.07 -31.10
CA SER A 84 18.85 -2.80 -32.47
C SER A 84 17.70 -2.66 -33.46
N VAL A 85 16.66 -3.48 -33.32
CA VAL A 85 15.44 -3.40 -34.14
C VAL A 85 14.68 -2.10 -33.88
N LEU A 86 14.49 -1.72 -32.60
CA LEU A 86 13.94 -0.42 -32.24
C LEU A 86 14.77 0.75 -32.77
N SER A 87 16.11 0.66 -32.72
CA SER A 87 16.97 1.70 -33.27
C SER A 87 16.75 1.89 -34.77
N ASN A 88 16.52 0.81 -35.52
CA ASN A 88 16.28 0.91 -36.97
C ASN A 88 14.86 1.39 -37.25
N ASP A 89 13.83 0.79 -36.63
CA ASP A 89 12.43 1.14 -36.87
C ASP A 89 12.11 2.59 -36.44
N ILE A 90 12.64 3.03 -35.28
CA ILE A 90 12.47 4.41 -34.82
C ILE A 90 13.21 5.39 -35.74
N LYS A 91 14.42 5.03 -36.20
CA LYS A 91 15.20 5.89 -37.10
C LYS A 91 14.56 5.98 -38.49
N ASP A 92 14.11 4.87 -39.03
CA ASP A 92 13.46 4.80 -40.33
C ASP A 92 12.14 5.56 -40.30
N GLN A 93 11.34 5.40 -39.25
CA GLN A 93 10.11 6.18 -39.08
C GLN A 93 10.42 7.68 -38.91
N TYR A 94 11.48 8.03 -38.19
CA TYR A 94 11.91 9.41 -38.02
C TYR A 94 12.32 10.07 -39.35
N ILE A 95 13.09 9.35 -40.19
CA ILE A 95 13.47 9.80 -41.53
C ILE A 95 12.24 9.90 -42.43
N LYS A 96 11.35 8.89 -42.39
CA LYS A 96 10.11 8.83 -43.18
C LYS A 96 9.18 10.02 -42.90
N ASN A 97 9.15 10.48 -41.65
CA ASN A 97 8.37 11.65 -41.25
C ASN A 97 9.07 12.99 -41.62
N GLY A 98 10.18 12.94 -42.35
CA GLY A 98 10.89 14.11 -42.89
C GLY A 98 11.71 14.87 -41.86
N TYR A 99 11.97 14.29 -40.68
CA TYR A 99 12.75 14.97 -39.65
C TYR A 99 14.26 14.96 -39.96
N ASN A 100 14.95 16.01 -39.52
CA ASN A 100 16.40 16.12 -39.66
C ASN A 100 17.12 15.23 -38.64
N LEU A 101 18.04 14.38 -39.11
CA LEU A 101 18.85 13.49 -38.27
C LEU A 101 19.61 14.20 -37.14
N SER A 102 19.90 15.50 -37.26
CA SER A 102 20.48 16.29 -36.16
C SER A 102 19.61 16.33 -34.89
N GLY A 103 18.29 16.17 -35.03
CA GLY A 103 17.33 16.13 -33.92
C GLY A 103 17.06 14.73 -33.36
N TYR A 104 17.70 13.68 -33.90
CA TYR A 104 17.38 12.30 -33.56
C TYR A 104 17.70 11.98 -32.08
N GLU A 105 18.82 12.46 -31.56
CA GLU A 105 19.19 12.30 -30.14
C GLU A 105 18.13 12.88 -29.19
N SER A 106 17.51 14.01 -29.55
CA SER A 106 16.45 14.62 -28.75
C SER A 106 15.22 13.70 -28.62
N ILE A 107 14.93 12.90 -29.65
CA ILE A 107 13.83 11.93 -29.60
C ILE A 107 14.16 10.78 -28.69
N ILE A 108 15.37 10.26 -28.78
CA ILE A 108 15.84 9.20 -27.88
C ILE A 108 15.77 9.67 -26.43
N GLU A 109 16.19 10.91 -26.15
CA GLU A 109 16.06 11.53 -24.83
C GLU A 109 14.59 11.58 -24.37
N LYS A 110 13.67 12.05 -25.22
CA LYS A 110 12.23 12.11 -24.87
C LYS A 110 11.65 10.73 -24.55
N LEU A 111 12.02 9.70 -25.31
CA LEU A 111 11.58 8.32 -25.08
C LEU A 111 12.19 7.73 -23.79
N ALA A 112 13.47 7.99 -23.53
CA ALA A 112 14.14 7.59 -22.29
C ALA A 112 13.49 8.24 -21.06
N ARG A 113 13.22 9.55 -21.12
CA ARG A 113 12.50 10.28 -20.07
C ARG A 113 11.09 9.73 -19.84
N TYR A 114 10.37 9.40 -20.91
CA TYR A 114 9.02 8.84 -20.83
C TYR A 114 9.02 7.53 -20.04
N GLU A 115 9.91 6.61 -20.41
CA GLU A 115 10.01 5.31 -19.75
C GLU A 115 10.49 5.43 -18.30
N ALA A 116 11.53 6.23 -18.05
CA ALA A 116 12.06 6.43 -16.71
C ALA A 116 11.00 6.98 -15.75
N LEU A 117 10.21 7.96 -16.19
CA LEU A 117 9.13 8.53 -15.35
C LEU A 117 7.98 7.53 -15.12
N ASN A 118 7.63 6.71 -16.10
CA ASN A 118 6.67 5.61 -15.90
C ASN A 118 7.18 4.63 -14.85
N GLU A 119 8.45 4.24 -14.96
CA GLU A 119 9.10 3.31 -14.04
C GLU A 119 9.17 3.88 -12.61
N ILE A 120 9.49 5.16 -12.46
CA ILE A 120 9.46 5.86 -11.17
C ILE A 120 8.05 5.83 -10.57
N VAL A 121 7.01 6.17 -11.35
CA VAL A 121 5.62 6.14 -10.86
C VAL A 121 5.22 4.73 -10.42
N ARG A 122 5.63 3.71 -11.19
CA ARG A 122 5.40 2.30 -10.87
C ARG A 122 6.08 1.91 -9.57
N ASN A 123 7.37 2.23 -9.40
CA ASN A 123 8.14 1.89 -8.20
C ASN A 123 7.65 2.63 -6.95
N LEU A 124 7.35 3.93 -7.06
CA LEU A 124 6.74 4.70 -5.98
C LEU A 124 5.41 4.07 -5.52
N SER A 125 4.61 3.57 -6.45
CA SER A 125 3.31 2.97 -6.13
C SER A 125 3.47 1.57 -5.52
N ASN A 126 4.32 0.73 -6.11
CA ASN A 126 4.46 -0.69 -5.74
C ASN A 126 5.30 -0.90 -4.48
N HIS A 127 6.24 0.01 -4.19
CA HIS A 127 7.20 -0.13 -3.10
C HIS A 127 6.91 0.85 -1.95
N TYR A 128 5.67 1.32 -1.82
CA TYR A 128 5.24 2.27 -0.78
C TYR A 128 5.69 1.86 0.64
N GLN A 129 5.51 0.59 1.02
CA GLN A 129 5.87 0.11 2.37
C GLN A 129 7.37 0.17 2.63
N TYR A 130 8.19 -0.08 1.61
CA TYR A 130 9.64 0.04 1.70
C TYR A 130 10.04 1.51 1.91
N LEU A 131 9.49 2.41 1.09
CA LEU A 131 9.80 3.83 1.13
C LEU A 131 9.30 4.50 2.43
N ASP A 132 8.16 4.05 2.98
CA ASP A 132 7.66 4.48 4.28
C ASP A 132 8.63 4.10 5.42
N LEU A 133 9.23 2.91 5.35
CA LEU A 133 10.25 2.51 6.32
C LEU A 133 11.51 3.36 6.20
N VAL A 134 12.03 3.59 4.98
CA VAL A 134 13.15 4.51 4.75
C VAL A 134 12.86 5.88 5.35
N TYR A 135 11.66 6.40 5.08
CA TYR A 135 11.20 7.67 5.63
C TYR A 135 11.18 7.67 7.15
N LYS A 136 10.67 6.60 7.79
CA LYS A 136 10.57 6.50 9.25
C LYS A 136 11.93 6.35 9.93
N THR A 137 12.86 5.58 9.35
CA THR A 137 14.16 5.26 9.96
C THR A 137 15.30 6.20 9.59
N ASP A 138 15.06 7.20 8.73
CA ASP A 138 16.08 8.13 8.22
C ASP A 138 17.22 7.44 7.44
N MET A 139 16.97 6.24 6.92
CA MET A 139 17.96 5.45 6.17
C MET A 139 17.94 5.80 4.68
N TRP A 140 18.15 7.08 4.37
CA TRP A 140 18.03 7.66 3.03
C TRP A 140 18.98 7.05 2.00
N GLU A 141 20.12 6.52 2.44
CA GLU A 141 21.07 5.77 1.61
C GLU A 141 20.46 4.50 1.00
N ASN A 142 19.36 4.01 1.58
CA ASN A 142 18.61 2.86 1.06
C ASN A 142 17.41 3.28 0.18
N PHE A 143 17.21 4.58 -0.06
CA PHE A 143 16.16 5.07 -0.95
C PHE A 143 16.49 4.72 -2.40
N GLN A 144 15.54 4.09 -3.10
CA GLN A 144 15.71 3.63 -4.47
C GLN A 144 14.39 3.74 -5.23
N LEU A 145 14.48 4.29 -6.46
CA LEU A 145 13.37 4.40 -7.40
C LEU A 145 13.48 3.41 -8.57
N GLU A 146 14.51 2.57 -8.55
CA GLU A 146 14.66 1.44 -9.45
C GLU A 146 13.93 0.21 -8.87
N GLY A 147 13.51 -0.69 -9.77
CA GLY A 147 12.82 -1.91 -9.38
C GLY A 147 13.69 -2.83 -8.52
N PHE A 148 13.05 -3.70 -7.74
CA PHE A 148 13.74 -4.77 -7.03
C PHE A 148 13.71 -6.03 -7.89
N GLU A 149 14.87 -6.57 -8.28
CA GLU A 149 14.96 -7.78 -9.11
C GLU A 149 14.12 -8.96 -8.58
N LYS A 150 14.02 -9.10 -7.25
CA LYS A 150 13.32 -10.19 -6.56
C LYS A 150 12.22 -9.72 -5.61
N GLY A 151 11.79 -8.46 -5.75
CA GLY A 151 10.88 -7.78 -4.83
C GLY A 151 11.55 -7.38 -3.50
N TYR A 152 11.10 -6.26 -2.90
CA TYR A 152 11.71 -5.70 -1.69
C TYR A 152 11.49 -6.50 -0.41
N LEU A 153 10.50 -7.41 -0.38
CA LEU A 153 10.18 -8.20 0.82
C LEU A 153 11.32 -9.14 1.23
N ASN A 154 12.15 -9.55 0.27
CA ASN A 154 13.32 -10.39 0.48
C ASN A 154 14.60 -9.56 0.67
N ASP A 155 14.51 -8.23 0.69
CA ASP A 155 15.66 -7.35 0.81
C ASP A 155 16.13 -7.23 2.27
N ASN A 156 17.41 -7.47 2.51
CA ASN A 156 18.00 -7.41 3.85
C ASN A 156 17.88 -6.01 4.48
N ARG A 157 17.91 -4.93 3.69
CA ARG A 157 17.74 -3.54 4.16
C ARG A 157 16.32 -3.35 4.67
N TYR A 158 15.33 -3.86 3.94
CA TYR A 158 13.92 -3.83 4.34
C TYR A 158 13.69 -4.56 5.66
N ALA A 159 14.23 -5.77 5.83
CA ALA A 159 14.12 -6.55 7.07
C ALA A 159 14.70 -5.79 8.28
N LYS A 160 15.89 -5.18 8.12
CA LYS A 160 16.53 -4.37 9.18
C LYS A 160 15.71 -3.15 9.57
N MET A 161 15.23 -2.37 8.60
CA MET A 161 14.37 -1.21 8.85
C MET A 161 13.06 -1.62 9.55
N LYS A 162 12.44 -2.70 9.09
CA LYS A 162 11.20 -3.22 9.67
C LYS A 162 11.40 -3.63 11.12
N GLN A 163 12.49 -4.32 11.45
CA GLN A 163 12.82 -4.72 12.83
C GLN A 163 13.08 -3.50 13.73
N SER A 164 13.69 -2.44 13.21
CA SER A 164 13.92 -1.20 13.97
C SER A 164 12.62 -0.48 14.33
N VAL A 165 11.64 -0.45 13.42
CA VAL A 165 10.34 0.22 13.64
C VAL A 165 9.35 -0.70 14.37
N TYR A 166 9.40 -1.99 14.09
CA TYR A 166 8.50 -3.03 14.59
C TYR A 166 9.32 -4.23 15.11
N PRO A 167 9.96 -4.13 16.29
CA PRO A 167 10.75 -5.22 16.83
C PRO A 167 9.88 -6.44 17.12
N SER A 168 10.29 -7.61 16.62
CA SER A 168 9.62 -8.88 16.92
C SER A 168 9.68 -9.17 18.42
N ASN A 169 8.53 -9.47 19.03
CA ASN A 169 8.42 -9.88 20.45
C ASN A 169 9.00 -11.29 20.74
N GLU A 170 9.91 -11.81 19.91
CA GLU A 170 10.42 -13.19 20.00
C GLU A 170 11.34 -13.43 21.20
N LYS A 171 11.63 -12.42 22.02
CA LYS A 171 12.33 -12.57 23.31
C LYS A 171 11.43 -12.89 24.52
N ASN A 172 10.14 -13.20 24.33
CA ASN A 172 9.23 -13.57 25.43
C ASN A 172 8.91 -15.08 25.53
N LYS A 173 9.83 -15.95 25.12
CA LYS A 173 9.78 -17.39 25.44
C LYS A 173 11.12 -17.84 26.02
N GLN A 174 11.33 -17.51 27.30
CA GLN A 174 12.23 -18.15 28.29
C GLN A 174 12.76 -17.07 29.25
N ILE A 175 11.97 -16.66 30.23
CA ILE A 175 12.52 -16.06 31.45
C ILE A 175 11.69 -16.58 32.62
N SER A 176 12.29 -17.51 33.38
CA SER A 176 11.89 -17.88 34.74
C SER A 176 11.81 -16.62 35.61
N PRO A 177 10.88 -16.53 36.57
CA PRO A 177 10.66 -15.30 37.32
C PRO A 177 11.85 -15.01 38.22
N THR A 178 12.58 -13.94 37.94
CA THR A 178 13.44 -13.27 38.92
C THR A 178 13.05 -11.79 38.93
N PRO A 179 12.69 -11.22 40.08
CA PRO A 179 12.20 -9.86 40.15
C PRO A 179 13.38 -8.89 39.99
N VAL A 180 13.35 -8.10 38.92
CA VAL A 180 14.24 -6.94 38.77
C VAL A 180 13.37 -5.70 38.82
N GLU A 181 13.47 -5.01 39.95
CA GLU A 181 13.03 -3.64 40.14
C GLU A 181 13.53 -2.78 38.97
N THR A 182 12.62 -2.27 38.18
CA THR A 182 12.89 -1.14 37.30
C THR A 182 11.85 -0.07 37.58
N ASN A 183 12.32 0.95 38.30
CA ASN A 183 11.67 2.25 38.42
C ASN A 183 11.53 2.89 37.03
N LYS A 184 10.54 2.45 36.25
CA LYS A 184 9.96 3.23 35.16
C LYS A 184 8.64 3.77 35.69
N ARG A 185 8.60 5.09 35.94
CA ARG A 185 7.34 5.82 36.13
C ARG A 185 6.50 5.62 34.88
N THR A 186 5.64 4.61 34.94
CA THR A 186 4.53 4.44 34.01
C THR A 186 3.66 5.68 34.20
N PRO A 187 3.35 6.47 33.15
CA PRO A 187 2.34 7.50 33.31
C PRO A 187 1.08 6.80 33.81
N ALA A 188 0.56 7.24 34.97
CA ALA A 188 -0.61 6.64 35.56
C ALA A 188 -1.73 6.66 34.51
N LYS A 189 -2.12 5.46 34.06
CA LYS A 189 -3.25 5.32 33.14
C LYS A 189 -4.46 5.92 33.84
N SER A 190 -5.18 6.81 33.18
CA SER A 190 -6.42 7.35 33.74
C SER A 190 -7.38 6.20 34.02
N GLU A 191 -8.22 6.33 35.06
CA GLU A 191 -9.23 5.32 35.41
C GLU A 191 -10.12 4.98 34.20
N THR A 192 -10.40 5.97 33.36
CA THR A 192 -11.12 5.83 32.09
C THR A 192 -10.41 4.90 31.10
N GLN A 193 -9.08 5.00 30.97
CA GLN A 193 -8.30 4.09 30.11
C GLN A 193 -8.25 2.67 30.66
N ILE A 194 -8.18 2.50 31.98
CA ILE A 194 -8.18 1.19 32.64
C ILE A 194 -9.53 0.51 32.44
N GLN A 195 -10.64 1.25 32.65
CA GLN A 195 -11.99 0.75 32.41
C GLN A 195 -12.19 0.37 30.94
N TYR A 196 -11.75 1.21 30.00
CA TYR A 196 -11.82 0.92 28.56
C TYR A 196 -11.04 -0.35 28.18
N GLN A 197 -9.81 -0.51 28.67
CA GLN A 197 -9.01 -1.72 28.42
C GLN A 197 -9.63 -2.98 29.04
N ASN A 198 -10.28 -2.84 30.21
CA ASN A 198 -10.99 -3.95 30.84
C ASN A 198 -12.24 -4.34 30.04
N HIS A 199 -12.99 -3.36 29.52
CA HIS A 199 -14.14 -3.62 28.64
C HIS A 199 -13.72 -4.32 27.35
N ILE A 200 -12.63 -3.93 26.70
CA ILE A 200 -12.10 -4.61 25.50
C ILE A 200 -11.84 -6.10 25.76
N LYS A 201 -11.30 -6.45 26.93
CA LYS A 201 -10.99 -7.85 27.28
C LYS A 201 -12.23 -8.73 27.44
N THR A 202 -13.42 -8.15 27.59
CA THR A 202 -14.67 -8.91 27.72
C THR A 202 -15.19 -9.47 26.40
N PHE A 203 -14.66 -9.02 25.26
CA PHE A 203 -15.01 -9.56 23.95
C PHE A 203 -14.37 -10.93 23.75
N THR A 204 -15.21 -11.91 23.40
CA THR A 204 -14.79 -13.25 23.03
C THR A 204 -14.13 -13.24 21.65
N GLU A 205 -13.30 -14.24 21.38
CA GLU A 205 -12.63 -14.40 20.09
C GLU A 205 -13.61 -14.43 18.90
N ASN A 206 -14.78 -15.06 19.07
CA ASN A 206 -15.82 -15.11 18.03
C ASN A 206 -16.47 -13.74 17.80
N GLU A 207 -16.73 -12.97 18.86
CA GLU A 207 -17.24 -11.60 18.74
C GLU A 207 -16.24 -10.70 18.00
N LYS A 208 -14.95 -10.80 18.34
CA LYS A 208 -13.91 -10.04 17.66
C LYS A 208 -13.80 -10.40 16.17
N LYS A 209 -13.84 -11.69 15.83
CA LYS A 209 -13.85 -12.15 14.43
C LYS A 209 -15.07 -11.65 13.66
N PHE A 210 -16.22 -11.58 14.32
CA PHE A 210 -17.44 -11.05 13.72
C PHE A 210 -17.35 -9.55 13.46
N ILE A 211 -16.81 -8.77 14.42
CA ILE A 211 -16.55 -7.34 14.22
C ILE A 211 -15.61 -7.14 13.02
N LEU A 212 -14.51 -7.91 12.92
CA LEU A 212 -13.60 -7.85 11.77
C LEU A 212 -14.28 -8.16 10.45
N TYR A 213 -15.19 -9.15 10.44
CA TYR A 213 -15.95 -9.47 9.25
C TYR A 213 -16.84 -8.28 8.81
N VAL A 214 -17.54 -7.64 9.75
CA VAL A 214 -18.34 -6.44 9.46
C VAL A 214 -17.47 -5.29 8.95
N LEU A 215 -16.27 -5.10 9.51
CA LEU A 215 -15.29 -4.13 8.98
C LEU A 215 -14.82 -4.49 7.57
N ALA A 216 -14.59 -5.77 7.29
CA ALA A 216 -14.18 -6.24 5.97
C ALA A 216 -15.28 -6.08 4.91
N GLU A 217 -16.56 -6.11 5.28
CA GLU A 217 -17.66 -5.79 4.36
C GLU A 217 -17.54 -4.38 3.78
N PHE A 218 -17.02 -3.39 4.52
CA PHE A 218 -16.79 -2.04 3.98
C PHE A 218 -15.73 -2.02 2.86
N HIS A 219 -14.80 -2.98 2.84
CA HIS A 219 -13.77 -3.08 1.81
C HIS A 219 -14.24 -3.81 0.53
N LYS A 220 -15.43 -4.43 0.54
CA LYS A 220 -15.94 -5.22 -0.59
C LYS A 220 -16.60 -4.39 -1.70
N GLY A 221 -16.69 -3.06 -1.56
CA GLY A 221 -17.25 -2.16 -2.57
C GLY A 221 -18.68 -2.54 -2.99
N GLU A 222 -18.95 -2.56 -4.30
CA GLU A 222 -20.26 -2.88 -4.91
C GLU A 222 -20.80 -4.28 -4.57
N LYS A 223 -19.97 -5.18 -4.01
CA LYS A 223 -20.38 -6.53 -3.60
C LYS A 223 -20.80 -6.60 -2.12
N SER A 224 -20.76 -5.47 -1.41
CA SER A 224 -21.04 -5.38 0.02
C SER A 224 -22.51 -5.11 0.32
N ILE A 225 -23.04 -5.74 1.37
CA ILE A 225 -24.36 -5.39 1.93
C ILE A 225 -24.32 -4.00 2.60
N LEU A 226 -23.13 -3.48 2.89
CA LEU A 226 -22.90 -2.22 3.61
C LEU A 226 -22.36 -1.09 2.71
N GLN A 227 -22.45 -1.21 1.38
CA GLN A 227 -21.81 -0.30 0.41
C GLN A 227 -22.12 1.19 0.62
N ASP A 228 -23.36 1.54 1.00
CA ASP A 228 -23.82 2.94 1.16
C ASP A 228 -23.75 3.42 2.61
N LYS A 229 -23.14 2.63 3.49
CA LYS A 229 -23.08 2.91 4.91
C LYS A 229 -21.75 3.54 5.27
N LYS A 230 -21.76 4.36 6.31
CA LYS A 230 -20.56 4.99 6.88
C LYS A 230 -20.39 4.56 8.32
N LEU A 231 -19.15 4.26 8.69
CA LEU A 231 -18.72 4.07 10.08
C LEU A 231 -17.85 5.27 10.47
N PRO A 232 -18.17 5.99 11.56
CA PRO A 232 -17.31 7.07 12.07
C PRO A 232 -15.88 6.58 12.28
N PHE A 233 -14.90 7.40 11.92
CA PHE A 233 -13.48 7.05 12.04
C PHE A 233 -13.09 6.68 13.48
N THR A 234 -13.67 7.34 14.47
CA THR A 234 -13.47 7.02 15.90
C THR A 234 -13.95 5.61 16.24
N GLU A 235 -15.16 5.21 15.83
CA GLU A 235 -15.67 3.85 16.03
C GLU A 235 -14.84 2.82 15.27
N PHE A 236 -14.37 3.16 14.06
CA PHE A 236 -13.48 2.29 13.30
C PHE A 236 -12.16 2.00 14.05
N LEU A 237 -11.48 3.03 14.55
CA LEU A 237 -10.24 2.87 15.31
C LEU A 237 -10.45 2.08 16.60
N MET A 238 -11.56 2.33 17.30
CA MET A 238 -11.88 1.60 18.52
C MET A 238 -12.21 0.13 18.23
N ALA A 239 -12.90 -0.18 17.12
CA ALA A 239 -13.16 -1.55 16.68
C ALA A 239 -11.86 -2.29 16.31
N LEU A 240 -10.88 -1.61 15.71
CA LEU A 240 -9.56 -2.18 15.45
C LEU A 240 -8.83 -2.52 16.75
N GLU A 241 -8.92 -1.68 17.78
CA GLU A 241 -8.30 -1.99 19.08
C GLU A 241 -8.98 -3.16 19.78
N ILE A 242 -10.32 -3.30 19.68
CA ILE A 242 -11.06 -4.48 20.19
C ILE A 242 -10.59 -5.77 19.50
N THR A 243 -10.37 -5.69 18.20
CA THR A 243 -10.09 -6.85 17.34
C THR A 243 -8.61 -7.15 17.18
N LYS A 244 -7.73 -6.33 17.76
CA LYS A 244 -6.26 -6.42 17.63
C LYS A 244 -5.67 -7.79 17.93
N SER A 245 -6.22 -8.56 18.87
CA SER A 245 -5.72 -9.91 19.21
C SER A 245 -6.01 -10.96 18.13
N VAL A 246 -6.95 -10.68 17.23
CA VAL A 246 -7.39 -11.54 16.12
C VAL A 246 -7.19 -10.88 14.75
N TYR A 247 -6.64 -9.66 14.74
CA TYR A 247 -6.45 -8.85 13.56
C TYR A 247 -5.29 -9.41 12.73
N ASP A 248 -5.58 -9.67 11.46
CA ASP A 248 -4.58 -9.96 10.45
C ASP A 248 -4.94 -9.17 9.20
N GLU A 249 -4.04 -8.31 8.73
CA GLU A 249 -4.23 -7.47 7.55
C GLU A 249 -4.61 -8.30 6.31
N LYS A 250 -4.15 -9.56 6.23
CA LYS A 250 -4.47 -10.49 5.13
C LYS A 250 -5.96 -10.75 4.99
N ILE A 251 -6.78 -10.47 6.01
CA ILE A 251 -8.25 -10.59 5.95
C ILE A 251 -8.86 -9.73 4.84
N PHE A 252 -8.27 -8.57 4.55
CA PHE A 252 -8.81 -7.65 3.56
C PHE A 252 -8.45 -8.04 2.12
N TYR A 253 -7.29 -8.66 1.90
CA TYR A 253 -6.75 -8.88 0.54
C TYR A 253 -6.49 -10.34 0.14
N ALA A 254 -6.42 -11.30 1.08
CA ALA A 254 -6.14 -12.70 0.74
C ALA A 254 -7.36 -13.41 0.13
N GLU A 255 -7.09 -14.33 -0.81
CA GLU A 255 -8.13 -15.14 -1.43
C GLU A 255 -8.73 -16.16 -0.45
N PRO A 256 -10.08 -16.36 -0.44
CA PRO A 256 -10.78 -17.12 0.59
C PRO A 256 -10.35 -18.58 0.75
N ASN A 257 -9.74 -19.15 -0.29
CA ASN A 257 -9.42 -20.57 -0.39
C ASN A 257 -8.03 -20.91 0.18
N SER A 258 -7.23 -19.91 0.53
CA SER A 258 -5.83 -20.11 0.91
C SER A 258 -5.62 -20.46 2.39
N ILE A 259 -6.54 -20.07 3.30
CA ILE A 259 -6.34 -20.26 4.74
C ILE A 259 -7.68 -20.38 5.50
N SER A 260 -7.87 -21.46 6.28
CA SER A 260 -9.11 -21.82 6.98
C SER A 260 -9.67 -20.73 7.91
N TYR A 261 -8.79 -19.99 8.58
CA TYR A 261 -9.14 -18.86 9.45
C TYR A 261 -9.89 -17.75 8.69
N TYR A 262 -9.43 -17.42 7.48
CA TYR A 262 -9.95 -16.34 6.66
C TYR A 262 -11.20 -16.78 5.89
N THR A 263 -11.27 -18.06 5.53
CA THR A 263 -12.50 -18.69 5.04
C THR A 263 -13.62 -18.57 6.08
N SER A 264 -13.33 -18.75 7.38
CA SER A 264 -14.32 -18.63 8.46
C SER A 264 -14.79 -17.20 8.71
N ILE A 265 -13.92 -16.20 8.51
CA ILE A 265 -14.26 -14.78 8.61
C ILE A 265 -15.04 -14.35 7.35
N ARG A 266 -14.55 -14.62 6.13
CA ARG A 266 -15.21 -14.19 4.88
C ARG A 266 -16.56 -14.86 4.61
N ARG A 267 -16.79 -16.09 5.06
CA ARG A 267 -18.08 -16.79 4.92
C ARG A 267 -19.16 -16.27 5.88
N GLY A 268 -18.82 -15.27 6.72
CA GLY A 268 -19.56 -14.98 7.94
C GLY A 268 -19.40 -16.15 8.89
N ILE A 269 -19.31 -15.90 10.20
CA ILE A 269 -19.48 -16.99 11.17
C ILE A 269 -20.81 -17.66 10.80
N LYS A 270 -20.80 -18.95 10.38
CA LYS A 270 -22.04 -19.73 10.22
C LYS A 270 -22.63 -19.84 11.62
N LEU A 271 -23.43 -18.85 12.00
CA LEU A 271 -24.07 -18.79 13.30
C LEU A 271 -24.97 -20.04 13.37
N ALA A 272 -24.69 -20.91 14.34
CA ALA A 272 -25.43 -22.13 14.62
C ALA A 272 -26.94 -21.85 14.85
N PRO A 273 -27.83 -22.86 14.91
CA PRO A 273 -29.29 -22.67 14.86
C PRO A 273 -29.82 -21.56 15.77
N SER A 274 -30.85 -20.86 15.25
CA SER A 274 -31.51 -19.62 15.69
C SER A 274 -31.39 -19.15 17.16
N GLY A 275 -31.35 -20.05 18.15
CA GLY A 275 -31.17 -19.72 19.56
C GLY A 275 -29.77 -19.22 19.94
N LYS A 276 -28.70 -19.86 19.43
CA LYS A 276 -27.30 -19.48 19.76
C LYS A 276 -26.90 -18.15 19.11
N SER A 277 -27.41 -17.87 17.91
CA SER A 277 -27.21 -16.60 17.20
C SER A 277 -27.81 -15.41 17.94
N LYS A 278 -29.00 -15.56 18.50
CA LYS A 278 -29.68 -14.48 19.25
C LYS A 278 -28.92 -14.14 20.54
N MET A 279 -28.42 -15.15 21.25
CA MET A 279 -27.61 -14.94 22.45
C MET A 279 -26.27 -14.27 22.13
N PHE A 280 -25.60 -14.72 21.06
CA PHE A 280 -24.37 -14.12 20.57
C PHE A 280 -24.55 -12.63 20.23
N LEU A 281 -25.56 -12.30 19.42
CA LEU A 281 -25.84 -10.91 19.03
C LEU A 281 -26.23 -10.05 20.22
N ASN A 282 -27.06 -10.56 21.14
CA ASN A 282 -27.41 -9.82 22.36
C ASN A 282 -26.17 -9.55 23.23
N SER A 283 -25.23 -10.50 23.33
CA SER A 283 -23.99 -10.31 24.09
C SER A 283 -23.09 -9.27 23.43
N LEU A 284 -22.91 -9.38 22.11
CA LEU A 284 -22.11 -8.44 21.32
C LEU A 284 -22.69 -7.02 21.39
N THR A 285 -23.99 -6.88 21.17
CA THR A 285 -24.69 -5.59 21.22
C THR A 285 -24.53 -4.92 22.57
N LYS A 286 -24.76 -5.63 23.68
CA LYS A 286 -24.58 -5.08 25.03
C LYS A 286 -23.15 -4.58 25.30
N LYS A 287 -22.14 -5.29 24.79
CA LYS A 287 -20.74 -4.89 24.94
C LYS A 287 -20.41 -3.65 24.09
N LEU A 288 -20.96 -3.56 22.88
CA LEU A 288 -20.84 -2.38 22.02
C LEU A 288 -21.56 -1.16 22.61
N ASP A 289 -22.75 -1.35 23.19
CA ASP A 289 -23.50 -0.30 23.90
C ASP A 289 -22.69 0.29 25.06
N SER A 290 -22.01 -0.57 25.84
CA SER A 290 -21.17 -0.13 26.95
C SER A 290 -19.97 0.74 26.52
N LEU A 291 -19.67 0.77 25.22
CA LEU A 291 -18.59 1.54 24.62
C LEU A 291 -19.09 2.66 23.69
N ASN A 292 -20.41 2.92 23.65
CA ASN A 292 -21.07 3.91 22.79
C ASN A 292 -20.86 3.68 21.27
N PHE A 293 -20.76 2.43 20.82
CA PHE A 293 -20.63 2.05 19.41
C PHE A 293 -21.99 2.00 18.69
N ASN A 294 -22.69 3.13 18.66
CA ASN A 294 -24.06 3.20 18.16
C ASN A 294 -24.16 2.86 16.67
N GLN A 295 -23.17 3.28 15.86
CA GLN A 295 -23.22 3.02 14.43
C GLN A 295 -22.83 1.57 14.10
N LEU A 296 -21.78 1.03 14.71
CA LEU A 296 -21.38 -0.37 14.50
C LEU A 296 -22.48 -1.35 14.93
N GLN A 297 -23.17 -1.06 16.04
CA GLN A 297 -24.32 -1.84 16.50
C GLN A 297 -25.44 -1.85 15.46
N ARG A 298 -25.81 -0.68 14.91
CA ARG A 298 -26.83 -0.56 13.87
C ARG A 298 -26.47 -1.38 12.64
N LEU A 299 -25.21 -1.35 12.22
CA LEU A 299 -24.71 -2.10 11.06
C LEU A 299 -24.74 -3.61 11.29
N ILE A 300 -24.40 -4.07 12.50
CA ILE A 300 -24.51 -5.49 12.89
C ILE A 300 -25.97 -5.95 12.86
N ALA A 301 -26.89 -5.13 13.37
CA ALA A 301 -28.32 -5.42 13.35
C ALA A 301 -28.87 -5.50 11.92
N GLU A 302 -28.53 -4.53 11.07
CA GLU A 302 -28.92 -4.50 9.66
C GLU A 302 -28.36 -5.72 8.90
N TRP A 303 -27.07 -6.04 9.07
CA TRP A 303 -26.46 -7.23 8.46
C TRP A 303 -27.16 -8.53 8.87
N TYR A 304 -27.54 -8.66 10.14
CA TYR A 304 -28.25 -9.84 10.62
C TYR A 304 -29.66 -9.95 10.02
N THR A 305 -30.38 -8.84 9.86
CA THR A 305 -31.71 -8.86 9.24
C THR A 305 -31.67 -9.27 7.77
N THR A 306 -30.70 -8.78 6.99
CA THR A 306 -30.55 -9.07 5.56
C THR A 306 -30.13 -10.51 5.27
N ASN A 307 -29.37 -11.14 6.17
CA ASN A 307 -28.93 -12.53 6.02
C ASN A 307 -29.90 -13.57 6.59
N LYS A 308 -30.98 -13.14 7.24
CA LYS A 308 -32.05 -14.03 7.73
C LYS A 308 -33.15 -14.29 6.70
N THR A 309 -33.23 -13.45 5.67
CA THR A 309 -34.25 -13.45 4.62
C THR A 309 -33.77 -14.09 3.30
N LYS A 310 -32.54 -14.62 3.27
CA LYS A 310 -31.98 -15.44 2.19
C LYS A 310 -31.83 -16.88 2.64
#